data_AF-A0A3D3CHL6-F1
#
_entry.id   AF-A0A3D3CHL6-F1
#
_cell.length_a   1.000
_cell.length_b   1.000
_cell.length_c   1.000
_cell.angle_alpha   90.00
_cell.angle_beta   90.00
_cell.angle_gamma   90.00
#
_symmetry.space_group_name_H-M   'P 1'
#
loop_
_entity.id
_entity.type
_entity.pdbx_description
1 polymer ?
#
loop_
_entity_poly.entity_id
_entity_poly.type
_entity_poly.pdbx_seq_one_letter_code
_entity_poly.pdbx_strand_id
1 'polypeptide(L)'
;MRHSRRTGRWLILLTVLTLAVLACSAGASALDLPEADDPFRLTIPEGTEYEKPFGAIYGFPDVRLWGWSKDGKAALSVVHEVAGRGGFEIYYVIQDMVSDKVLWTLDDDTYNWENEGADVEGFDSDRIAALSYKRNRAAVDGALQQYAIQGETNPFLAFPMEWNEWTYTPDISIVEEKEPQFYDDIASYTVSLARSGGKTKKIAFVDDTASKNVYVCAHTLSPFEDRVLVVIAEERFVFEGTELFYSFVGCDLKKGF
;
A
#
# COMPACT_ATOMS: atom_id res chain seq x y z
N MET A 1 -70.33 2.06 40.12
CA MET A 1 -69.61 3.31 39.79
C MET A 1 -68.14 2.97 39.52
N ARG A 2 -67.59 3.61 38.48
CA ARG A 2 -66.23 3.41 37.94
C ARG A 2 -65.13 3.89 38.91
N HIS A 3 -63.90 3.43 38.61
CA HIS A 3 -62.55 3.85 39.02
C HIS A 3 -61.81 2.67 39.69
N SER A 4 -60.55 2.35 39.42
CA SER A 4 -59.51 2.97 38.59
C SER A 4 -58.49 1.90 38.17
N ARG A 5 -57.91 2.10 36.98
CA ARG A 5 -56.89 1.29 36.32
C ARG A 5 -55.47 1.64 36.82
N ARG A 6 -54.59 0.65 36.67
CA ARG A 6 -53.16 0.76 36.25
C ARG A 6 -52.17 1.44 37.20
N THR A 7 -51.51 0.63 38.03
CA THR A 7 -50.11 0.82 38.44
C THR A 7 -49.46 -0.56 38.50
N GLY A 8 -48.36 -0.79 37.76
CA GLY A 8 -47.66 -2.07 37.80
C GLY A 8 -47.05 -2.57 36.50
N ARG A 9 -46.64 -1.68 35.57
CA ARG A 9 -45.88 -2.08 34.37
C ARG A 9 -44.71 -1.15 34.02
N TRP A 10 -44.26 -0.31 34.95
CA TRP A 10 -43.19 0.68 34.72
C TRP A 10 -41.89 0.41 35.51
N LEU A 11 -41.72 -0.79 36.08
CA LEU A 11 -40.53 -1.12 36.88
C LEU A 11 -39.73 -2.34 36.38
N ILE A 12 -40.13 -2.98 35.28
CA ILE A 12 -39.40 -4.12 34.69
C ILE A 12 -38.66 -3.72 33.40
N LEU A 13 -38.98 -2.56 32.80
CA LEU A 13 -38.33 -2.08 31.58
C LEU A 13 -37.04 -1.27 31.83
N LEU A 14 -36.78 -0.85 33.08
CA LEU A 14 -35.58 -0.06 33.41
C LEU A 14 -34.38 -0.93 33.86
N THR A 15 -34.59 -2.19 34.23
CA THR A 15 -33.53 -3.09 34.72
C THR A 15 -32.94 -4.00 33.63
N VAL A 16 -33.61 -4.15 32.49
CA VAL A 16 -33.05 -4.89 31.33
C VAL A 16 -32.19 -3.97 30.44
N LEU A 17 -32.42 -2.65 30.48
CA LEU A 17 -31.65 -1.70 29.67
C LEU A 17 -30.26 -1.38 30.26
N THR A 18 -30.07 -1.54 31.57
CA THR A 18 -28.78 -1.27 32.23
C THR A 18 -27.80 -2.44 32.19
N LEU A 19 -28.27 -3.68 32.00
CA LEU A 19 -27.37 -4.83 31.79
C LEU A 19 -26.90 -4.99 30.33
N ALA A 20 -27.60 -4.39 29.36
CA ALA A 20 -27.19 -4.43 27.96
C ALA A 20 -26.08 -3.41 27.63
N VAL A 21 -25.89 -2.37 28.45
CA VAL A 21 -24.86 -1.33 28.24
C VAL A 21 -23.51 -1.71 28.85
N LEU A 22 -23.47 -2.69 29.77
CA LEU A 22 -22.24 -3.14 30.45
C LEU A 22 -21.58 -4.38 29.82
N ALA A 23 -22.15 -4.94 28.75
CA ALA A 23 -21.55 -6.04 27.99
C ALA A 23 -20.75 -5.59 26.75
N CYS A 24 -20.74 -4.29 26.43
CA CYS A 24 -19.98 -3.74 25.29
C CYS A 24 -18.60 -3.17 25.67
N SER A 25 -18.16 -3.32 26.93
CA SER A 25 -16.91 -2.76 27.43
C SER A 25 -15.97 -3.81 28.01
N ALA A 26 -15.76 -4.91 27.28
CA ALA A 26 -14.71 -5.87 27.60
C ALA A 26 -14.10 -6.41 26.30
N GLY A 27 -12.96 -5.83 25.94
CA GLY A 27 -12.14 -6.31 24.82
C GLY A 27 -11.79 -5.28 23.75
N ALA A 28 -11.54 -4.02 24.10
CA ALA A 28 -10.74 -3.14 23.24
C ALA A 28 -9.26 -3.59 23.28
N SER A 29 -8.98 -4.77 22.72
CA SER A 29 -7.65 -5.06 22.18
C SER A 29 -7.70 -4.53 20.75
N ALA A 30 -7.43 -3.23 20.63
CA ALA A 30 -7.42 -2.50 19.37
C ALA A 30 -6.06 -1.83 19.24
N LEU A 31 -5.05 -2.63 18.90
CA LEU A 31 -3.73 -2.15 18.50
C LEU A 31 -3.20 -2.87 17.26
N ASP A 32 -3.76 -4.02 16.91
CA ASP A 32 -3.10 -4.81 15.88
C ASP A 32 -3.65 -4.42 14.51
N LEU A 33 -2.73 -3.99 13.64
CA LEU A 33 -2.91 -4.10 12.20
C LEU A 33 -3.37 -5.53 11.90
N PRO A 34 -4.15 -5.77 10.83
CA PRO A 34 -4.34 -7.15 10.38
C PRO A 34 -2.97 -7.82 10.24
N GLU A 35 -2.94 -9.13 10.47
CA GLU A 35 -1.77 -10.01 10.31
C GLU A 35 -1.42 -10.09 8.80
N ALA A 36 -1.12 -8.93 8.21
CA ALA A 36 -0.55 -8.76 6.91
C ALA A 36 0.94 -9.08 7.05
N ASP A 37 1.46 -9.85 6.10
CA ASP A 37 2.88 -10.16 5.96
C ASP A 37 3.77 -8.93 6.25
N ASP A 38 4.99 -9.17 6.73
CA ASP A 38 5.99 -8.13 7.00
C ASP A 38 6.02 -7.09 5.86
N PRO A 39 5.98 -5.79 6.17
CA PRO A 39 5.91 -4.76 5.16
C PRO A 39 7.14 -4.84 4.23
N PHE A 40 6.89 -4.70 2.93
CA PHE A 40 7.96 -4.63 1.96
C PHE A 40 8.62 -3.25 2.01
N ARG A 41 9.93 -3.26 2.21
CA ARG A 41 10.79 -2.10 2.02
C ARG A 41 11.89 -2.48 1.04
N LEU A 42 12.16 -1.62 0.06
CA LEU A 42 13.35 -1.82 -0.75
C LEU A 42 14.60 -1.65 0.15
N THR A 43 15.34 -2.73 0.35
CA THR A 43 16.64 -2.70 1.03
C THR A 43 17.74 -2.75 -0.01
N ILE A 44 18.53 -1.68 -0.12
CA ILE A 44 19.74 -1.68 -0.94
C ILE A 44 20.86 -2.36 -0.11
N PRO A 45 21.58 -3.38 -0.64
CA PRO A 45 22.63 -4.05 0.12
C PRO A 45 23.74 -3.08 0.57
N GLU A 46 24.16 -3.19 1.83
CA GLU A 46 25.32 -2.45 2.37
C GLU A 46 26.58 -2.73 1.54
N GLY A 47 27.35 -1.68 1.20
CA GLY A 47 28.58 -1.81 0.41
C GLY A 47 28.40 -1.71 -1.11
N THR A 48 27.18 -1.47 -1.60
CA THR A 48 26.95 -1.05 -2.98
C THR A 48 27.38 0.42 -3.09
N GLU A 49 28.62 0.69 -3.50
CA GLU A 49 29.07 2.06 -3.80
C GLU A 49 28.24 2.61 -4.96
N TYR A 50 27.39 3.60 -4.68
CA TYR A 50 26.87 4.46 -5.72
C TYR A 50 28.03 5.27 -6.27
N GLU A 51 28.58 4.86 -7.42
CA GLU A 51 29.34 5.77 -8.27
C GLU A 51 28.37 6.87 -8.72
N LYS A 52 28.44 7.99 -7.99
CA LYS A 52 27.63 9.19 -8.17
C LYS A 52 27.65 9.70 -9.62
N PRO A 53 26.64 10.52 -9.95
CA PRO A 53 26.91 11.94 -9.73
C PRO A 53 26.04 12.59 -8.64
N PHE A 54 24.94 11.99 -8.18
CA PHE A 54 23.92 12.76 -7.42
C PHE A 54 23.28 12.00 -6.23
N GLY A 55 23.71 12.35 -5.00
CA GLY A 55 22.94 12.19 -3.74
C GLY A 55 22.90 10.80 -3.07
N ALA A 56 22.40 10.76 -1.84
CA ALA A 56 21.89 9.56 -1.17
C ALA A 56 20.35 9.53 -1.36
N ILE A 57 19.75 8.34 -1.48
CA ILE A 57 18.29 8.18 -1.41
C ILE A 57 17.89 8.31 0.06
N TYR A 58 17.02 9.25 0.39
CA TYR A 58 16.63 9.53 1.77
C TYR A 58 15.30 8.87 2.17
N GLY A 59 14.39 8.65 1.22
CA GLY A 59 13.08 8.04 1.47
C GLY A 59 12.97 6.63 0.89
N PHE A 60 12.71 5.66 1.76
CA PHE A 60 12.37 4.28 1.40
C PHE A 60 11.01 3.95 2.00
N PRO A 61 9.91 4.11 1.25
CA PRO A 61 8.59 3.82 1.78
C PRO A 61 8.43 2.34 2.12
N ASP A 62 7.50 2.07 3.04
CA ASP A 62 7.09 0.72 3.43
C ASP A 62 5.73 0.40 2.80
N VAL A 63 5.63 -0.76 2.13
CA VAL A 63 4.40 -1.25 1.50
C VAL A 63 3.83 -2.40 2.30
N ARG A 64 2.54 -2.31 2.65
CA ARG A 64 1.80 -3.40 3.26
C ARG A 64 0.69 -3.86 2.34
N LEU A 65 0.63 -5.17 2.08
CA LEU A 65 -0.48 -5.79 1.37
C LEU A 65 -1.56 -6.19 2.39
N TRP A 66 -2.76 -5.66 2.25
CA TRP A 66 -3.89 -5.93 3.15
C TRP A 66 -4.71 -7.14 2.72
N GLY A 67 -4.58 -7.54 1.45
CA GLY A 67 -5.30 -8.68 0.91
C GLY A 67 -5.67 -8.55 -0.55
N TRP A 68 -6.39 -9.57 -1.00
CA TRP A 68 -6.88 -9.72 -2.36
C TRP A 68 -8.38 -9.99 -2.40
N SER A 69 -9.02 -9.56 -3.47
CA SER A 69 -10.35 -10.06 -3.86
C SER A 69 -10.20 -11.21 -4.86
N LYS A 70 -11.21 -12.09 -4.92
CA LYS A 70 -11.23 -13.22 -5.88
C LYS A 70 -11.25 -12.79 -7.34
N ASP A 71 -11.64 -11.56 -7.62
CA ASP A 71 -11.73 -11.00 -8.96
C ASP A 71 -10.58 -10.01 -9.26
N GLY A 72 -9.45 -10.13 -8.56
CA GLY A 72 -8.17 -9.55 -8.98
C GLY A 72 -7.89 -8.14 -8.48
N LYS A 73 -8.59 -7.63 -7.46
CA LYS A 73 -8.22 -6.37 -6.78
C LYS A 73 -7.29 -6.65 -5.62
N ALA A 74 -6.29 -5.79 -5.45
CA ALA A 74 -5.43 -5.80 -4.27
C ALA A 74 -5.66 -4.53 -3.45
N ALA A 75 -5.57 -4.67 -2.12
CA ALA A 75 -5.59 -3.56 -1.18
C ALA A 75 -4.19 -3.38 -0.58
N LEU A 76 -3.64 -2.18 -0.65
CA LEU A 76 -2.30 -1.86 -0.15
C LEU A 76 -2.32 -0.60 0.71
N SER A 77 -1.29 -0.45 1.55
CA SER A 77 -0.92 0.85 2.09
C SER A 77 0.56 1.13 1.90
N VAL A 78 0.92 2.39 1.70
CA VAL A 78 2.30 2.88 1.61
C VAL A 78 2.53 3.87 2.74
N VAL A 79 3.57 3.66 3.54
CA VAL A 79 4.01 4.60 4.58
C VAL A 79 5.29 5.26 4.11
N HIS A 80 5.28 6.58 4.04
CA HIS A 80 6.39 7.39 3.55
C HIS A 80 6.77 8.42 4.62
N GLU A 81 8.02 8.43 5.06
CA GLU A 81 8.57 9.52 5.87
C GLU A 81 8.84 10.76 5.02
N VAL A 82 8.40 11.94 5.46
CA VAL A 82 8.55 13.18 4.68
C VAL A 82 9.83 13.92 5.08
N ALA A 83 10.85 13.86 4.22
CA ALA A 83 12.12 14.53 4.48
C ALA A 83 11.97 16.06 4.57
N GLY A 84 12.79 16.69 5.42
CA GLY A 84 12.83 18.14 5.62
C GLY A 84 11.68 18.73 6.47
N ARG A 85 10.45 18.21 6.34
CA ARG A 85 9.31 18.61 7.20
C ARG A 85 9.24 17.79 8.49
N GLY A 86 9.66 16.53 8.43
CA GLY A 86 9.39 15.53 9.45
C GLY A 86 7.95 14.99 9.37
N GLY A 87 7.74 13.85 10.03
CA GLY A 87 6.48 13.12 10.01
C GLY A 87 6.37 12.13 8.84
N PHE A 88 5.17 11.60 8.66
CA PHE A 88 4.83 10.57 7.69
C PHE A 88 3.55 10.88 6.91
N GLU A 89 3.50 10.39 5.68
CA GLU A 89 2.32 10.26 4.86
C GLU A 89 1.97 8.78 4.71
N ILE A 90 0.68 8.45 4.86
CA ILE A 90 0.16 7.11 4.72
C ILE A 90 -0.88 7.15 3.61
N TYR A 91 -0.64 6.37 2.56
CA TYR A 91 -1.53 6.22 1.42
C TYR A 91 -2.14 4.84 1.42
N TYR A 92 -3.47 4.74 1.49
CA TYR A 92 -4.22 3.51 1.28
C TYR A 92 -4.77 3.47 -0.14
N VAL A 93 -4.74 2.30 -0.76
CA VAL A 93 -5.23 2.10 -2.13
C VAL A 93 -5.91 0.74 -2.29
N ILE A 94 -7.02 0.73 -3.02
CA ILE A 94 -7.57 -0.49 -3.63
C ILE A 94 -7.53 -0.30 -5.13
N GLN A 95 -6.84 -1.20 -5.82
CA GLN A 95 -6.65 -1.14 -7.27
C GLN A 95 -7.01 -2.49 -7.90
N ASP A 96 -7.68 -2.42 -9.05
CA ASP A 96 -7.95 -3.57 -9.90
C ASP A 96 -6.67 -3.96 -10.64
N MET A 97 -6.07 -5.10 -10.31
CA MET A 97 -4.85 -5.59 -10.94
C MET A 97 -5.11 -6.22 -12.32
N VAL A 98 -6.36 -6.27 -12.79
CA VAL A 98 -6.71 -6.67 -14.16
C VAL A 98 -6.59 -5.50 -15.13
N SER A 99 -7.07 -4.34 -14.71
CA SER A 99 -7.16 -3.13 -15.53
C SER A 99 -6.19 -2.01 -15.12
N ASP A 100 -5.45 -2.22 -14.03
CA ASP A 100 -4.61 -1.25 -13.33
C ASP A 100 -5.37 0.00 -12.86
N LYS A 101 -6.70 -0.09 -12.78
CA LYS A 101 -7.55 1.03 -12.36
C LYS A 101 -7.55 1.15 -10.83
N VAL A 102 -7.16 2.33 -10.34
CA VAL A 102 -7.38 2.73 -8.94
C VAL A 102 -8.88 2.87 -8.67
N LEU A 103 -9.38 2.13 -7.68
CA LEU A 103 -10.81 2.06 -7.35
C LEU A 103 -11.17 2.93 -6.14
N TRP A 104 -10.27 3.00 -5.16
CA TRP A 104 -10.45 3.76 -3.92
C TRP A 104 -9.10 4.13 -3.34
N THR A 105 -9.03 5.30 -2.71
CA THR A 105 -7.83 5.81 -2.03
C THR A 105 -8.20 6.53 -0.74
N LEU A 106 -7.24 6.61 0.18
CA LEU A 106 -7.27 7.49 1.34
C LEU A 106 -5.84 7.93 1.66
N ASP A 107 -5.63 9.23 1.76
CA ASP A 107 -4.38 9.84 2.19
C ASP A 107 -4.53 10.32 3.64
N ASP A 108 -3.57 9.97 4.49
CA ASP A 108 -3.48 10.44 5.87
C ASP A 108 -2.08 10.98 6.13
N ASP A 109 -2.02 12.27 6.47
CA ASP A 109 -0.77 12.97 6.71
C ASP A 109 -0.69 13.33 8.20
N THR A 110 0.36 12.82 8.86
CA THR A 110 0.63 13.05 10.28
C THR A 110 0.74 14.53 10.64
N TYR A 111 1.14 15.40 9.71
CA TYR A 111 1.19 16.85 9.93
C TYR A 111 -0.18 17.44 10.28
N ASN A 112 -1.27 16.79 9.81
CA ASN A 112 -2.63 17.21 10.07
C ASN A 112 -3.22 16.59 11.36
N TRP A 113 -2.43 15.82 12.11
CA TRP A 113 -2.90 15.20 13.36
C TRP A 113 -2.81 16.21 14.51
N GLU A 114 -3.96 16.73 14.95
CA GLU A 114 -4.04 17.64 16.11
C GLU A 114 -3.38 17.00 17.36
N ASN A 115 -2.35 17.64 17.90
CA ASN A 115 -1.56 17.25 19.10
C ASN A 115 -0.80 15.90 19.07
N GLU A 116 -1.06 15.02 18.12
CA GLU A 116 -0.31 13.76 17.93
C GLU A 116 0.77 13.88 16.83
N GLY A 117 0.59 14.79 15.86
CA GLY A 117 1.51 14.98 14.73
C GLY A 117 2.81 15.71 15.06
N ALA A 118 2.90 16.37 16.21
CA ALA A 118 4.09 17.13 16.63
C ALA A 118 5.17 16.25 17.30
N ASP A 119 4.82 15.04 17.76
CA ASP A 119 5.69 14.15 18.55
C ASP A 119 5.95 12.79 17.86
N VAL A 120 5.70 12.68 16.54
CA VAL A 120 5.96 11.44 15.77
C VAL A 120 7.40 11.31 15.27
N GLU A 121 8.25 12.31 15.50
CA GLU A 121 9.67 12.24 15.15
C GLU A 121 10.36 11.07 15.86
N GLY A 122 10.95 10.16 15.10
CA GLY A 122 11.59 8.94 15.63
C GLY A 122 10.63 7.79 15.97
N PHE A 123 9.34 7.88 15.63
CA PHE A 123 8.46 6.72 15.66
C PHE A 123 8.77 5.80 14.47
N ASP A 124 8.76 4.50 14.74
CA ASP A 124 8.85 3.48 13.72
C ASP A 124 7.61 3.48 12.81
N SER A 125 7.80 3.16 11.52
CA SER A 125 6.77 3.27 10.49
C SER A 125 5.56 2.37 10.76
N ASP A 126 5.77 1.21 11.38
CA ASP A 126 4.68 0.30 11.77
C ASP A 126 3.77 0.91 12.84
N ARG A 127 4.34 1.64 13.80
CA ARG A 127 3.54 2.35 14.81
C ARG A 127 2.69 3.43 14.16
N ILE A 128 3.25 4.15 13.20
CA ILE A 128 2.54 5.19 12.44
C ILE A 128 1.40 4.59 11.61
N ALA A 129 1.66 3.49 10.91
CA ALA A 129 0.64 2.75 10.17
C ALA A 129 -0.53 2.33 11.06
N ALA A 130 -0.23 1.80 12.27
CA ALA A 130 -1.25 1.38 13.22
C ALA A 130 -2.11 2.55 13.73
N LEU A 131 -1.49 3.71 14.00
CA LEU A 131 -2.19 4.93 14.42
C LEU A 131 -3.09 5.46 13.29
N SER A 132 -2.58 5.54 12.06
CA SER A 132 -3.35 5.96 10.89
C SER A 132 -4.55 5.04 10.65
N TYR A 133 -4.34 3.71 10.71
CA TYR A 133 -5.43 2.75 10.57
C TYR A 133 -6.49 2.93 11.67
N LYS A 134 -6.08 3.13 12.93
CA LYS A 134 -7.03 3.36 14.03
C LYS A 134 -7.90 4.60 13.80
N ARG A 135 -7.32 5.68 13.26
CA ARG A 135 -8.03 6.93 12.94
C ARG A 135 -9.01 6.75 11.78
N ASN A 136 -8.59 5.99 10.75
CA ASN A 136 -9.33 5.83 9.51
C ASN A 136 -10.08 4.49 9.40
N ARG A 137 -10.16 3.73 10.49
CA ARG A 137 -10.65 2.34 10.50
C ARG A 137 -11.99 2.16 9.79
N ALA A 138 -12.96 3.02 10.09
CA ALA A 138 -14.29 2.91 9.49
C ALA A 138 -14.26 3.07 7.97
N ALA A 139 -13.41 3.95 7.44
CA ALA A 139 -13.26 4.16 6.00
C ALA A 139 -12.51 3.00 5.35
N VAL A 140 -11.39 2.57 5.95
CA VAL A 140 -10.58 1.45 5.44
C VAL A 140 -11.38 0.15 5.46
N ASP A 141 -11.95 -0.24 6.61
CA ASP A 141 -12.74 -1.47 6.74
C ASP A 141 -13.96 -1.45 5.80
N GLY A 142 -14.61 -0.29 5.65
CA GLY A 142 -15.71 -0.10 4.72
C GLY A 142 -15.31 -0.33 3.27
N ALA A 143 -14.15 0.18 2.86
CA ALA A 143 -13.60 -0.03 1.52
C ALA A 143 -13.21 -1.50 1.29
N LEU A 144 -12.50 -2.12 2.24
CA LEU A 144 -12.13 -3.55 2.17
C LEU A 144 -13.38 -4.43 2.00
N GLN A 145 -14.45 -4.14 2.75
CA GLN A 145 -15.72 -4.84 2.62
C GLN A 145 -16.40 -4.58 1.26
N GLN A 146 -16.48 -3.32 0.82
CA GLN A 146 -17.12 -2.94 -0.43
C GLN A 146 -16.49 -3.65 -1.64
N TYR A 147 -15.17 -3.81 -1.64
CA TYR A 147 -14.42 -4.46 -2.72
C TYR A 147 -14.13 -5.95 -2.47
N ALA A 148 -14.75 -6.53 -1.44
CA ALA A 148 -14.63 -7.95 -1.09
C ALA A 148 -13.17 -8.42 -0.93
N ILE A 149 -12.34 -7.59 -0.30
CA ILE A 149 -10.95 -7.91 0.03
C ILE A 149 -10.92 -8.95 1.16
N GLN A 150 -10.17 -10.02 0.95
CA GLN A 150 -9.87 -11.05 1.93
C GLN A 150 -8.41 -10.89 2.35
N GLY A 151 -8.11 -10.96 3.65
CA GLY A 151 -6.76 -10.86 4.21
C GLY A 151 -5.85 -12.05 3.93
N GLU A 152 -6.08 -12.77 2.83
CA GLU A 152 -5.19 -13.80 2.33
C GLU A 152 -4.12 -13.14 1.45
N THR A 153 -2.87 -13.26 1.85
CA THR A 153 -1.72 -12.60 1.20
C THR A 153 -0.63 -13.62 0.88
N ASN A 154 0.28 -13.19 0.00
CA ASN A 154 1.57 -13.83 -0.20
C ASN A 154 2.65 -12.78 0.06
N PRO A 155 3.85 -13.19 0.51
CA PRO A 155 4.93 -12.25 0.77
C PRO A 155 5.37 -11.55 -0.51
N PHE A 156 5.92 -10.34 -0.34
CA PHE A 156 6.68 -9.68 -1.39
C PHE A 156 8.03 -10.38 -1.55
N LEU A 157 8.36 -10.75 -2.78
CA LEU A 157 9.60 -11.43 -3.14
C LEU A 157 10.35 -10.64 -4.21
N ALA A 158 11.66 -10.76 -4.23
CA ALA A 158 12.50 -10.19 -5.27
C ALA A 158 12.40 -11.02 -6.56
N PHE A 159 12.64 -10.37 -7.70
CA PHE A 159 12.83 -11.06 -8.97
C PHE A 159 14.24 -11.71 -9.06
N PRO A 160 14.42 -12.77 -9.87
CA PRO A 160 13.45 -13.39 -10.78
C PRO A 160 12.36 -14.19 -10.07
N MET A 161 11.16 -14.23 -10.64
CA MET A 161 10.00 -14.94 -10.10
C MET A 161 9.89 -16.32 -10.75
N GLU A 162 9.73 -17.37 -9.95
CA GLU A 162 9.45 -18.72 -10.43
C GLU A 162 7.96 -19.04 -10.32
N TRP A 163 7.34 -19.46 -11.42
CA TRP A 163 5.94 -19.86 -11.43
C TRP A 163 5.61 -20.88 -12.53
N ASN A 164 5.04 -22.03 -12.16
CA ASN A 164 4.66 -23.13 -13.07
C ASN A 164 5.76 -23.49 -14.09
N GLU A 165 6.97 -23.83 -13.60
CA GLU A 165 8.16 -24.20 -14.39
C GLU A 165 8.78 -23.07 -15.23
N TRP A 166 8.23 -21.85 -15.14
CA TRP A 166 8.75 -20.68 -15.84
C TRP A 166 9.39 -19.69 -14.87
N THR A 167 10.59 -19.23 -15.24
CA THR A 167 11.20 -18.02 -14.68
C THR A 167 10.66 -16.78 -15.39
N TYR A 168 10.32 -15.75 -14.62
CA TYR A 168 9.93 -14.43 -15.10
C TYR A 168 10.92 -13.38 -14.62
N THR A 169 11.44 -12.57 -15.55
CA THR A 169 12.45 -11.54 -15.27
C THR A 169 11.96 -10.19 -15.77
N PRO A 170 11.99 -9.13 -14.94
CA PRO A 170 11.57 -7.81 -15.36
C PRO A 170 12.65 -7.14 -16.20
N ASP A 171 12.22 -6.25 -17.09
CA ASP A 171 13.08 -5.38 -17.88
C ASP A 171 12.47 -3.97 -17.91
N ILE A 172 13.33 -2.95 -17.87
CA ILE A 172 12.94 -1.54 -17.93
C ILE A 172 13.60 -0.93 -19.15
N SER A 173 12.77 -0.43 -20.07
CA SER A 173 13.23 0.36 -21.21
C SER A 173 12.93 1.83 -20.95
N ILE A 174 13.96 2.67 -20.94
CA ILE A 174 13.90 4.11 -20.65
C ILE A 174 14.07 4.91 -21.96
N VAL A 175 13.34 6.01 -22.08
CA VAL A 175 13.57 7.06 -23.08
C VAL A 175 13.95 8.33 -22.32
N GLU A 176 15.15 8.83 -22.57
CA GLU A 176 15.65 10.07 -21.96
C GLU A 176 15.12 11.33 -22.67
N GLU A 177 15.01 12.41 -21.92
CA GLU A 177 14.76 13.75 -22.47
C GLU A 177 15.95 14.21 -23.33
N LYS A 178 15.64 14.86 -24.46
CA LYS A 178 16.69 15.39 -25.35
C LYS A 178 17.41 16.61 -24.79
N GLU A 179 16.69 17.42 -24.02
CA GLU A 179 17.16 18.68 -23.44
C GLU A 179 16.58 18.81 -22.02
N PRO A 180 17.07 18.02 -21.04
CA PRO A 180 16.54 18.05 -19.69
C PRO A 180 16.75 19.44 -19.06
N GLN A 181 15.67 20.02 -18.54
CA GLN A 181 15.72 21.30 -17.84
C GLN A 181 16.14 21.16 -16.37
N PHE A 182 15.94 19.97 -15.81
CA PHE A 182 16.25 19.59 -14.44
C PHE A 182 17.04 18.27 -14.42
N TYR A 183 17.22 17.70 -13.24
CA TYR A 183 17.96 16.45 -13.06
C TYR A 183 17.10 15.19 -13.28
N ASP A 184 15.78 15.33 -13.43
CA ASP A 184 14.89 14.25 -13.87
C ASP A 184 14.95 14.20 -15.40
N ASP A 185 15.66 13.21 -15.95
CA ASP A 185 15.96 13.11 -17.38
C ASP A 185 15.24 11.96 -18.08
N ILE A 186 14.37 11.21 -17.38
CA ILE A 186 13.55 10.16 -17.99
C ILE A 186 12.26 10.78 -18.54
N ALA A 187 12.12 10.84 -19.87
CA ALA A 187 10.90 11.32 -20.52
C ALA A 187 9.75 10.30 -20.43
N SER A 188 10.08 9.01 -20.54
CA SER A 188 9.11 7.91 -20.43
C SER A 188 9.82 6.59 -20.16
N TYR A 189 9.09 5.62 -19.63
CA TYR A 189 9.60 4.26 -19.48
C TYR A 189 8.53 3.20 -19.76
N THR A 190 8.99 2.02 -20.14
CA THR A 190 8.18 0.80 -20.27
C THR A 190 8.75 -0.25 -19.34
N VAL A 191 7.88 -0.85 -18.52
CA VAL A 191 8.23 -2.06 -17.77
C VAL A 191 7.66 -3.27 -18.48
N SER A 192 8.50 -4.27 -18.67
CA SER A 192 8.12 -5.55 -19.27
C SER A 192 8.50 -6.71 -18.38
N LEU A 193 7.81 -7.83 -18.53
CA LEU A 193 8.16 -9.09 -17.90
C LEU A 193 8.49 -10.09 -19.00
N ALA A 194 9.66 -10.71 -18.94
CA ALA A 194 10.10 -11.74 -19.89
C ALA A 194 9.91 -13.12 -19.26
N ARG A 195 9.22 -14.02 -19.96
CA ARG A 195 9.09 -15.42 -19.56
C ARG A 195 10.20 -16.25 -20.21
N SER A 196 10.93 -17.03 -19.41
CA SER A 196 11.95 -17.98 -19.90
C SER A 196 11.41 -18.84 -21.05
N GLY A 197 12.19 -18.96 -22.13
CA GLY A 197 11.79 -19.72 -23.33
C GLY A 197 10.55 -19.18 -24.08
N GLY A 198 10.01 -18.02 -23.68
CA GLY A 198 8.74 -17.48 -24.15
C GLY A 198 8.83 -16.03 -24.64
N LYS A 199 7.68 -15.37 -24.70
CA LYS A 199 7.58 -13.96 -25.11
C LYS A 199 7.82 -13.02 -23.92
N THR A 200 8.13 -11.78 -24.27
CA THR A 200 8.11 -10.65 -23.34
C THR A 200 6.77 -9.95 -23.42
N LYS A 201 6.19 -9.63 -22.27
CA LYS A 201 4.94 -8.90 -22.13
C LYS A 201 5.21 -7.53 -21.52
N LYS A 202 4.75 -6.48 -22.18
CA LYS A 202 4.69 -5.13 -21.60
C LYS A 202 3.63 -5.10 -20.50
N ILE A 203 4.01 -4.68 -19.29
CA ILE A 203 3.11 -4.59 -18.14
C ILE A 203 2.79 -3.15 -17.76
N ALA A 204 3.71 -2.22 -17.98
CA ALA A 204 3.49 -0.81 -17.65
C ALA A 204 4.07 0.11 -18.74
N PHE A 205 3.48 1.29 -18.87
CA PHE A 205 4.08 2.42 -19.57
C PHE A 205 3.65 3.70 -18.94
N VAL A 206 4.64 4.55 -18.67
CA VAL A 206 4.46 5.88 -18.12
C VAL A 206 5.13 6.84 -19.08
N ASP A 207 4.35 7.77 -19.58
CA ASP A 207 4.81 8.97 -20.26
C ASP A 207 4.87 10.14 -19.26
N ASP A 208 5.72 11.12 -19.56
CA ASP A 208 5.80 12.38 -18.81
C ASP A 208 6.05 12.17 -17.32
N THR A 209 7.18 11.54 -17.00
CA THR A 209 7.58 11.29 -15.61
C THR A 209 8.65 12.28 -15.15
N ALA A 210 8.62 12.61 -13.87
CA ALA A 210 9.70 13.33 -13.18
C ALA A 210 10.66 12.33 -12.51
N SER A 211 11.00 11.24 -13.20
CA SER A 211 11.89 10.21 -12.67
C SER A 211 13.33 10.48 -13.08
N LYS A 212 14.24 10.27 -12.13
CA LYS A 212 15.67 10.13 -12.37
C LYS A 212 16.06 8.68 -12.61
N ASN A 213 15.46 7.75 -11.88
CA ASN A 213 15.63 6.31 -12.08
C ASN A 213 14.30 5.58 -11.87
N VAL A 214 14.22 4.36 -12.42
CA VAL A 214 13.07 3.47 -12.24
C VAL A 214 13.57 2.08 -11.87
N TYR A 215 12.91 1.45 -10.92
CA TYR A 215 13.24 0.11 -10.41
C TYR A 215 12.01 -0.79 -10.43
N VAL A 216 12.23 -2.08 -10.70
CA VAL A 216 11.25 -3.13 -10.37
C VAL A 216 11.71 -3.79 -9.08
N CYS A 217 10.98 -3.55 -7.99
CA CYS A 217 11.45 -3.78 -6.64
C CYS A 217 11.10 -5.17 -6.12
N ALA A 218 9.84 -5.57 -6.31
CA ALA A 218 9.31 -6.81 -5.77
C ALA A 218 8.08 -7.26 -6.54
N HIS A 219 7.64 -8.48 -6.23
CA HIS A 219 6.38 -9.02 -6.69
C HIS A 219 5.66 -9.79 -5.59
N THR A 220 4.34 -9.95 -5.72
CA THR A 220 3.55 -10.86 -4.89
C THR A 220 2.45 -11.49 -5.75
N LEU A 221 2.18 -12.77 -5.52
CA LEU A 221 1.17 -13.53 -6.27
C LEU A 221 -0.20 -13.35 -5.64
N SER A 222 -1.23 -13.24 -6.47
CA SER A 222 -2.61 -13.42 -6.01
C SER A 222 -2.81 -14.87 -5.54
N PRO A 223 -3.43 -15.10 -4.37
CA PRO A 223 -3.79 -16.45 -3.95
C PRO A 223 -4.99 -17.02 -4.72
N PHE A 224 -5.72 -16.19 -5.47
CA PHE A 224 -6.98 -16.57 -6.12
C PHE A 224 -6.90 -16.81 -7.62
N GLU A 225 -5.88 -16.26 -8.28
CA GLU A 225 -5.72 -16.38 -9.73
C GLU A 225 -4.25 -16.31 -10.13
N ASP A 226 -3.96 -16.71 -11.38
CA ASP A 226 -2.62 -16.71 -11.97
C ASP A 226 -2.18 -15.29 -12.35
N ARG A 227 -2.11 -14.41 -11.34
CA ARG A 227 -1.78 -13.00 -11.46
C ARG A 227 -0.70 -12.63 -10.45
N VAL A 228 0.18 -11.75 -10.89
CA VAL A 228 1.18 -11.11 -10.04
C VAL A 228 0.89 -9.61 -9.92
N LEU A 229 1.11 -9.05 -8.74
CA LEU A 229 1.32 -7.62 -8.55
C LEU A 229 2.81 -7.35 -8.56
N VAL A 230 3.24 -6.39 -9.37
CA VAL A 230 4.62 -5.92 -9.48
C VAL A 230 4.72 -4.54 -8.84
N VAL A 231 5.69 -4.38 -7.96
CA VAL A 231 6.02 -3.10 -7.31
C VAL A 231 7.10 -2.40 -8.14
N ILE A 232 6.78 -1.21 -8.63
CA ILE A 232 7.71 -0.34 -9.38
C ILE A 232 8.02 0.86 -8.51
N ALA A 233 9.29 1.25 -8.43
CA ALA A 233 9.71 2.47 -7.75
C ALA A 233 10.29 3.47 -8.73
N GLU A 234 9.89 4.72 -8.59
CA GLU A 234 10.53 5.85 -9.26
C GLU A 234 11.36 6.62 -8.25
N GLU A 235 12.66 6.78 -8.52
CA GLU A 235 13.49 7.75 -7.81
C GLU A 235 13.23 9.13 -8.39
N ARG A 236 12.80 10.08 -7.55
CA ARG A 236 12.51 11.45 -7.97
C ARG A 236 13.26 12.44 -7.08
N PHE A 237 13.63 13.59 -7.64
CA PHE A 237 14.22 14.66 -6.85
C PHE A 237 13.19 15.32 -5.91
N VAL A 238 13.62 15.53 -4.67
CA VAL A 238 12.89 16.24 -3.62
C VAL A 238 13.80 17.30 -2.99
N PHE A 239 13.38 17.91 -1.88
CA PHE A 239 14.06 19.08 -1.30
C PHE A 239 15.55 18.83 -0.96
N GLU A 240 15.90 17.71 -0.30
CA GLU A 240 17.27 17.44 0.18
C GLU A 240 18.05 16.40 -0.63
N GLY A 241 17.43 15.80 -1.65
CA GLY A 241 18.03 14.71 -2.42
C GLY A 241 16.99 13.99 -3.28
N THR A 242 16.94 12.65 -3.17
CA THR A 242 15.95 11.83 -3.87
C THR A 242 15.19 10.92 -2.92
N GLU A 243 13.95 10.62 -3.30
CA GLU A 243 13.03 9.71 -2.60
C GLU A 243 12.43 8.70 -3.60
N LEU A 244 11.98 7.56 -3.09
CA LEU A 244 11.30 6.54 -3.89
C LEU A 244 9.78 6.71 -3.83
N PHE A 245 9.14 6.71 -4.98
CA PHE A 245 7.69 6.73 -5.13
C PHE A 245 7.24 5.40 -5.73
N TYR A 246 6.40 4.65 -5.00
CA TYR A 246 5.96 3.33 -5.45
C TYR A 246 4.66 3.39 -6.25
N SER A 247 4.59 2.55 -7.28
CA SER A 247 3.40 2.24 -8.03
C SER A 247 3.22 0.73 -8.18
N PHE A 248 2.00 0.30 -8.48
CA PHE A 248 1.61 -1.11 -8.52
C PHE A 248 0.99 -1.44 -9.87
N VAL A 249 1.42 -2.56 -10.44
CA VAL A 249 0.94 -3.01 -11.76
C VAL A 249 0.62 -4.50 -11.70
N GLY A 250 -0.55 -4.87 -12.22
CA GLY A 250 -0.97 -6.25 -12.29
C GLY A 250 -0.58 -6.94 -13.60
N CYS A 251 -0.26 -8.23 -13.54
CA CYS A 251 0.05 -9.01 -14.73
C CYS A 251 -0.52 -10.43 -14.65
N ASP A 252 -1.40 -10.77 -15.60
CA ASP A 252 -1.83 -12.16 -15.85
C ASP A 252 -0.63 -12.97 -16.38
N LEU A 253 -0.27 -14.05 -15.69
CA LEU A 253 0.90 -14.89 -15.97
C LEU A 253 0.67 -15.91 -17.10
N LYS A 254 -0.58 -16.12 -17.53
CA LYS A 254 -0.91 -17.00 -18.64
C LYS A 254 -1.16 -16.22 -19.93
N LYS A 255 -1.90 -15.12 -19.87
CA LYS A 255 -2.34 -14.36 -21.04
C LYS A 255 -1.30 -13.30 -21.42
N GLY A 256 -0.92 -13.30 -22.69
CA GLY A 256 -0.03 -12.28 -23.28
C GLY A 256 1.46 -12.64 -23.31
N PHE A 257 1.84 -13.84 -22.86
CA PHE A 257 3.18 -14.41 -22.97
C PHE A 257 3.31 -15.49 -24.07
#